data_AF-A0A9D1MWI2-F1
#
_entry.id   AF-A0A9D1MWI2-F1
#
_cell.length_a   1.000
_cell.length_b   1.000
_cell.length_c   1.000
_cell.angle_alpha   90.00
_cell.angle_beta   90.00
_cell.angle_gamma   90.00
#
_symmetry.space_group_name_H-M   'P 1'
#
loop_
_entity.id
_entity.type
_entity.pdbx_description
1 polymer ?
#
loop_
_entity_poly.entity_id
_entity_poly.type
_entity_poly.pdbx_seq_one_letter_code
_entity_poly.pdbx_strand_id
1 'polypeptide(L)'
;MKNTIEIESQKYNYLRQTMVVLMIFAFMGIAMTALIMGIINTNYTGETRTVTGKIAGVATENDSTYVTLEGGEKYNANPVASHADLSALTDKTVTLYLPLKQFGGGTPLVLGVECDGATVVDVKETCDRLYSTNKTVATVFGSVGGACALATCIIAILRANMRQTSQTVPLGEALAHAYAMRQPIAKNKGANVALIIYLVLFLLVGATASALTETENTALIIAACCVVAVMVAGLAVWLPLQLKRNAKKNREMYALQFPFDGADVSHLQMSKKLRRQVTEELQSQLSANPHDYTEAGNGLNVRFGQIGVTLFTDDDTTPSAEQIFGDAIAPNDVVAEIPYEQLRLSAEAYYNIQGRPLVVVIRSNITERYPQLENDLFVPFDSNLYTTLQTFGVTVNGLEEILQNKESLMEQHAKDKHRKIM
;
A
#
# COMPACT_ATOMS: atom_id res chain seq x y z
N MET A 1 21.43 -24.38 22.31
CA MET A 1 20.73 -23.87 21.10
C MET A 1 20.30 -22.44 21.30
N LYS A 2 20.33 -21.60 20.27
CA LYS A 2 20.04 -20.15 20.38
C LYS A 2 18.54 -19.85 20.32
N ASN A 3 17.80 -20.45 19.38
CA ASN A 3 16.34 -20.36 19.23
C ASN A 3 15.76 -18.93 19.20
N THR A 4 16.60 -17.94 18.92
CA THR A 4 16.25 -16.52 18.87
C THR A 4 17.06 -15.83 17.80
N ILE A 5 16.49 -14.79 17.20
CA ILE A 5 17.19 -13.93 16.24
C ILE A 5 17.11 -12.47 16.66
N GLU A 6 18.10 -11.68 16.27
CA GLU A 6 18.06 -10.24 16.40
C GLU A 6 17.40 -9.61 15.17
N ILE A 7 16.31 -8.87 15.38
CA ILE A 7 15.65 -8.10 14.33
C ILE A 7 15.66 -6.62 14.66
N GLU A 8 15.66 -5.77 13.62
CA GLU A 8 15.47 -4.33 13.81
C GLU A 8 14.09 -4.05 14.43
N SER A 9 14.05 -3.19 15.44
CA SER A 9 12.80 -2.79 16.12
C SER A 9 11.70 -2.36 15.13
N GLN A 10 10.52 -2.97 15.22
CA GLN A 10 9.36 -2.61 14.38
C GLN A 10 8.97 -1.12 14.53
N LYS A 11 9.13 -0.55 15.73
CA LYS A 11 8.87 0.88 15.98
C LYS A 11 9.76 1.78 15.14
N TYR A 12 11.03 1.40 14.99
CA TYR A 12 12.00 2.13 14.19
C TYR A 12 11.62 2.10 12.70
N ASN A 13 11.15 0.95 12.20
CA ASN A 13 10.70 0.80 10.82
C ASN A 13 9.41 1.60 10.51
N TYR A 14 8.42 1.60 11.42
CA TYR A 14 7.22 2.43 11.26
C TYR A 14 7.55 3.92 11.20
N LEU A 15 8.44 4.41 12.08
CA LEU A 15 8.84 5.82 12.06
C LEU A 15 9.58 6.20 10.78
N ARG A 16 10.42 5.29 10.24
CA ARG A 16 11.07 5.49 8.94
C ARG A 16 10.04 5.63 7.82
N GLN A 17 9.05 4.74 7.76
CA GLN A 17 8.00 4.79 6.73
C GLN A 17 7.16 6.07 6.83
N THR A 18 6.71 6.43 8.04
CA THR A 18 5.93 7.66 8.26
C THR A 18 6.71 8.90 7.85
N MET A 19 8.01 8.97 8.17
CA MET A 19 8.89 10.06 7.79
C MET A 19 8.99 10.21 6.25
N VAL A 20 9.15 9.10 5.52
CA VAL A 20 9.21 9.11 4.05
C VAL A 20 7.90 9.64 3.44
N VAL A 21 6.77 9.16 3.93
CA VAL A 21 5.45 9.61 3.45
C VAL A 21 5.26 11.11 3.69
N LEU A 22 5.59 11.61 4.89
CA LEU A 22 5.48 13.04 5.21
C LEU A 22 6.42 13.91 4.37
N MET A 23 7.63 13.44 4.06
CA MET A 23 8.55 14.16 3.15
C MET A 23 7.97 14.29 1.74
N ILE A 24 7.34 13.23 1.21
CA ILE A 24 6.70 13.28 -0.11
C ILE A 24 5.60 14.34 -0.13
N PHE A 25 4.73 14.36 0.89
CA PHE A 25 3.70 15.39 1.01
C PHE A 25 4.26 16.81 1.18
N ALA A 26 5.31 16.97 1.98
CA ALA A 26 5.99 18.25 2.16
C ALA A 26 6.55 18.77 0.84
N PHE A 27 7.28 17.93 0.10
CA PHE A 27 7.86 18.29 -1.18
C PHE A 27 6.78 18.63 -2.23
N MET A 28 5.73 17.82 -2.34
CA MET A 28 4.62 18.11 -3.26
C MET A 28 3.94 19.44 -2.93
N GLY A 29 3.69 19.73 -1.63
CA GLY A 29 3.11 21.00 -1.20
C GLY A 29 3.98 22.20 -1.59
N ILE A 30 5.29 22.12 -1.35
CA ILE A 30 6.24 23.18 -1.71
C ILE A 30 6.33 23.37 -3.23
N ALA A 31 6.45 22.27 -3.99
CA ALA A 31 6.55 22.31 -5.44
C ALA A 31 5.28 22.91 -6.08
N MET A 32 4.09 22.49 -5.63
CA MET A 32 2.82 23.03 -6.12
C MET A 32 2.67 24.52 -5.78
N THR A 33 3.05 24.93 -4.57
CA THR A 33 3.05 26.34 -4.18
C THR A 33 3.97 27.17 -5.09
N ALA A 34 5.18 26.68 -5.36
CA ALA A 34 6.13 27.35 -6.24
C ALA A 34 5.63 27.46 -7.68
N LEU A 35 5.00 26.40 -8.22
CA LEU A 35 4.41 26.42 -9.55
C LEU A 35 3.27 27.43 -9.66
N ILE A 36 2.35 27.44 -8.68
CA ILE A 36 1.22 28.38 -8.68
C ILE A 36 1.70 29.82 -8.54
N MET A 37 2.68 30.08 -7.67
CA MET A 37 3.30 31.41 -7.57
C MET A 37 4.01 31.82 -8.87
N GLY A 38 4.63 30.86 -9.58
CA GLY A 38 5.19 31.10 -10.92
C GLY A 38 4.13 31.52 -11.94
N ILE A 39 2.97 30.87 -11.94
CA ILE A 39 1.82 31.24 -12.78
C ILE A 39 1.35 32.66 -12.42
N ILE A 40 1.12 32.94 -11.13
CA ILE A 40 0.65 34.26 -10.66
C ILE A 40 1.60 35.38 -11.12
N ASN A 41 2.90 35.21 -10.88
CA ASN A 41 3.90 36.24 -11.14
C ASN A 41 4.23 36.43 -12.63
N THR A 42 3.74 35.54 -13.50
CA THR A 42 4.04 35.59 -14.95
C THR A 42 2.78 35.90 -15.77
N ASN A 43 1.67 35.19 -15.51
CA ASN A 43 0.48 35.25 -16.35
C ASN A 43 -0.50 36.36 -15.91
N TYR A 44 -0.51 36.75 -14.64
CA TYR A 44 -1.53 37.65 -14.08
C TYR A 44 -0.95 38.99 -13.62
N THR A 45 0.07 39.48 -14.33
CA THR A 45 0.72 40.78 -14.05
C THR A 45 -0.11 41.98 -14.52
N GLY A 46 -1.14 41.76 -15.33
CA GLY A 46 -1.91 42.80 -16.02
C GLY A 46 -1.26 43.28 -17.32
N GLU A 47 -0.03 42.88 -17.62
CA GLU A 47 0.62 43.18 -18.89
C GLU A 47 0.15 42.20 -19.97
N THR A 48 -0.48 42.71 -21.02
CA THR A 48 -1.04 41.90 -22.09
C THR A 48 -0.50 42.21 -23.46
N ARG A 49 -0.50 41.21 -24.34
CA ARG A 49 -0.43 41.37 -25.80
C ARG A 49 -1.80 41.04 -26.40
N THR A 50 -2.11 41.62 -27.56
CA THR A 50 -3.40 41.44 -28.22
C THR A 50 -3.27 40.64 -29.50
N VAL A 51 -4.28 39.84 -29.80
CA VAL A 51 -4.48 39.20 -31.11
C VAL A 51 -5.89 39.51 -31.58
N THR A 52 -6.02 40.04 -32.79
CA THR A 52 -7.32 40.38 -33.38
C THR A 52 -7.63 39.43 -34.52
N GLY A 53 -8.84 38.90 -34.56
CA GLY A 53 -9.27 38.01 -35.62
C GLY A 53 -10.75 37.65 -35.51
N LYS A 54 -11.27 36.98 -36.54
CA LYS A 54 -12.65 36.49 -36.57
C LYS A 54 -12.72 35.11 -35.93
N ILE A 55 -13.68 34.90 -35.03
CA ILE A 55 -13.87 33.60 -34.36
C ILE A 55 -14.44 32.60 -35.37
N ALA A 56 -13.68 31.53 -35.64
CA ALA A 56 -14.10 30.42 -36.48
C ALA A 56 -14.85 29.33 -35.70
N GLY A 57 -14.60 29.20 -34.39
CA GLY A 57 -15.33 28.27 -33.54
C GLY A 57 -14.90 28.31 -32.08
N VAL A 58 -15.79 27.79 -31.23
CA VAL A 58 -15.56 27.59 -29.79
C VAL A 58 -15.82 26.12 -29.47
N ALA A 59 -14.88 25.48 -28.79
CA ALA A 59 -14.96 24.06 -28.45
C ALA A 59 -14.54 23.81 -27.00
N THR A 60 -15.21 22.86 -26.35
CA THR A 60 -14.82 22.37 -25.03
C THR A 60 -14.15 21.01 -25.18
N GLU A 61 -12.90 20.90 -24.72
CA GLU A 61 -12.11 19.67 -24.75
C GLU A 61 -11.52 19.45 -23.36
N ASN A 62 -11.68 18.24 -22.79
CA ASN A 62 -11.15 17.88 -21.46
C ASN A 62 -11.47 18.94 -20.38
N ASP A 63 -12.74 19.36 -20.29
CA ASP A 63 -13.25 20.41 -19.38
C ASP A 63 -12.59 21.79 -19.54
N SER A 64 -11.88 22.04 -20.64
CA SER A 64 -11.30 23.34 -20.98
C SER A 64 -11.95 23.92 -22.22
N THR A 65 -12.33 25.20 -22.16
CA THR A 65 -12.91 25.91 -23.30
C THR A 65 -11.83 26.57 -24.15
N TYR A 66 -11.92 26.41 -25.46
CA TYR A 66 -10.98 26.95 -26.43
C TYR A 66 -11.71 27.76 -27.50
N VAL A 67 -11.06 28.83 -27.95
CA VAL A 67 -11.48 29.66 -29.08
C VAL A 67 -10.49 29.46 -30.22
N THR A 68 -11.00 29.25 -31.44
CA THR A 68 -10.21 29.16 -32.66
C THR A 68 -10.52 30.35 -33.55
N LEU A 69 -9.47 31.06 -33.98
CA LEU A 69 -9.61 32.15 -34.96
C LEU A 69 -9.55 31.57 -36.39
N GLU A 70 -10.03 32.30 -37.40
CA GLU A 70 -10.03 31.85 -38.82
C GLU A 70 -8.65 31.43 -39.36
N GLY A 71 -7.55 31.89 -38.76
CA GLY A 71 -6.19 31.43 -39.06
C GLY A 71 -5.85 30.01 -38.56
N GLY A 72 -6.78 29.32 -37.90
CA GLY A 72 -6.61 27.98 -37.31
C GLY A 72 -5.90 27.96 -35.96
N GLU A 73 -5.43 29.11 -35.47
CA GLU A 73 -4.80 29.24 -34.16
C GLU A 73 -5.82 29.06 -33.03
N LYS A 74 -5.42 28.31 -32.01
CA LYS A 74 -6.26 27.92 -30.88
C LYS A 74 -5.79 28.59 -29.60
N TYR A 75 -6.75 29.08 -28.82
CA TYR A 75 -6.53 29.88 -27.63
C TYR A 75 -7.32 29.30 -26.46
N ASN A 76 -6.70 29.16 -25.29
CA ASN A 76 -7.36 28.66 -24.09
C ASN A 76 -8.20 29.79 -23.48
N ALA A 77 -9.51 29.68 -23.61
CA ALA A 77 -10.48 30.66 -23.16
C ALA A 77 -11.16 30.27 -21.85
N ASN A 78 -10.68 29.24 -21.16
CA ASN A 78 -11.25 28.78 -19.89
C ASN A 78 -11.40 29.91 -18.84
N PRO A 79 -10.47 30.87 -18.71
CA PRO A 79 -10.64 31.97 -17.75
C PRO A 79 -11.83 32.88 -18.02
N VAL A 80 -12.18 33.07 -19.30
CA VAL A 80 -13.20 34.03 -19.75
C VAL A 80 -14.54 33.35 -20.07
N ALA A 81 -14.54 32.05 -20.36
CA ALA A 81 -15.72 31.28 -20.77
C ALA A 81 -16.84 31.21 -19.73
N SER A 82 -16.53 31.41 -18.45
CA SER A 82 -17.54 31.47 -17.37
C SER A 82 -18.27 32.82 -17.29
N HIS A 83 -17.79 33.85 -18.00
CA HIS A 83 -18.26 35.23 -17.87
C HIS A 83 -18.80 35.80 -19.19
N ALA A 84 -18.62 35.08 -20.30
CA ALA A 84 -19.20 35.43 -21.59
C ALA A 84 -19.54 34.16 -22.39
N ASP A 85 -20.67 34.19 -23.09
CA ASP A 85 -20.98 33.19 -24.11
C ASP A 85 -20.16 33.47 -25.37
N LEU A 86 -18.96 32.90 -25.41
CA LEU A 86 -18.03 33.04 -26.54
C LEU A 86 -18.61 32.48 -27.84
N SER A 87 -19.56 31.54 -27.77
CA SER A 87 -20.21 30.97 -28.94
C SER A 87 -21.07 32.00 -29.66
N ALA A 88 -21.64 32.96 -28.93
CA ALA A 88 -22.40 34.09 -29.49
C ALA A 88 -21.52 35.14 -30.20
N LEU A 89 -20.19 34.98 -30.13
CA LEU A 89 -19.20 35.79 -30.82
C LEU A 89 -18.63 35.11 -32.08
N THR A 90 -19.11 33.91 -32.43
CA THR A 90 -18.74 33.24 -33.69
C THR A 90 -19.03 34.17 -34.88
N ASP A 91 -18.12 34.18 -35.86
CA ASP A 91 -18.16 35.08 -37.01
C ASP A 91 -18.07 36.59 -36.71
N LYS A 92 -17.75 36.98 -35.46
CA LYS A 92 -17.43 38.37 -35.14
C LYS A 92 -15.94 38.61 -35.03
N THR A 93 -15.53 39.85 -35.31
CA THR A 93 -14.14 40.29 -35.11
C THR A 93 -13.93 40.58 -33.64
N VAL A 94 -13.03 39.83 -33.01
CA VAL A 94 -12.69 39.99 -31.60
C VAL A 94 -11.22 40.34 -31.44
N THR A 95 -10.91 41.08 -30.38
CA THR A 95 -9.56 41.26 -29.86
C THR A 95 -9.42 40.44 -28.59
N LEU A 96 -8.54 39.44 -28.62
CA LEU A 96 -8.19 38.60 -27.48
C LEU A 96 -6.99 39.21 -26.76
N TYR A 97 -7.10 39.34 -25.44
CA TYR A 97 -6.01 39.78 -24.59
C TYR A 97 -5.33 38.57 -23.98
N LEU A 98 -4.03 38.44 -24.22
CA LEU A 98 -3.18 37.35 -23.74
C LEU A 98 -2.12 37.91 -22.81
N PRO A 99 -1.58 37.14 -21.85
CA PRO A 99 -0.48 37.62 -21.04
C PRO A 99 0.75 37.90 -21.93
N LEU A 100 1.50 38.94 -21.59
CA LEU A 100 2.73 39.30 -22.31
C LEU A 100 3.76 38.16 -22.26
N LYS A 101 3.84 37.49 -21.11
CA LYS A 101 4.64 36.28 -20.89
C LYS A 101 3.74 35.17 -20.39
N GLN A 102 3.99 33.95 -20.88
CA GLN A 102 3.24 32.78 -20.43
C GLN A 102 4.14 31.81 -19.68
N PHE A 103 3.68 31.41 -18.50
CA PHE A 103 4.26 30.35 -17.70
C PHE A 103 3.95 29.01 -18.37
N GLY A 104 4.99 28.31 -18.83
CA GLY A 104 4.89 27.05 -19.57
C GLY A 104 4.66 27.24 -21.09
N GLY A 105 4.94 26.20 -21.87
CA GLY A 105 4.86 26.20 -23.34
C GLY A 105 3.50 25.74 -23.91
N GLY A 106 2.42 25.91 -23.16
CA GLY A 106 1.08 25.44 -23.55
C GLY A 106 0.32 26.38 -24.49
N THR A 107 -0.92 26.01 -24.82
CA THR A 107 -1.85 26.84 -25.61
C THR A 107 -2.01 28.23 -25.00
N PRO A 108 -1.97 29.33 -25.78
CA PRO A 108 -2.00 30.68 -25.23
C PRO A 108 -3.27 30.97 -24.44
N LEU A 109 -3.13 31.55 -23.25
CA LEU A 109 -4.25 31.83 -22.34
C LEU A 109 -4.93 33.17 -22.69
N VAL A 110 -6.26 33.19 -22.71
CA VAL A 110 -7.05 34.42 -22.89
C VAL A 110 -7.47 34.98 -21.53
N LEU A 111 -7.15 36.25 -21.29
CA LEU A 111 -7.46 36.99 -20.07
C LEU A 111 -8.60 38.00 -20.25
N GLY A 112 -8.91 38.40 -21.48
CA GLY A 112 -9.98 39.33 -21.79
C GLY A 112 -10.38 39.26 -23.25
N VAL A 113 -11.57 39.76 -23.54
CA VAL A 113 -12.17 39.73 -24.88
C VAL A 113 -12.86 41.05 -25.15
N GLU A 114 -12.58 41.64 -26.31
CA GLU A 114 -13.28 42.80 -26.86
C GLU A 114 -13.91 42.40 -28.20
N CYS A 115 -15.11 42.88 -28.49
CA CYS A 115 -15.81 42.67 -29.76
C CYS A 115 -16.27 44.01 -30.31
N ASP A 116 -15.86 44.34 -31.54
CA ASP A 116 -16.23 45.57 -32.24
C ASP A 116 -16.05 46.87 -31.42
N GLY A 117 -14.97 46.97 -30.63
CA GLY A 117 -14.70 48.16 -29.79
C GLY A 117 -15.34 48.13 -28.40
N ALA A 118 -16.16 47.12 -28.09
CA ALA A 118 -16.83 46.96 -26.79
C ALA A 118 -16.20 45.83 -25.97
N THR A 119 -15.84 46.15 -24.72
CA THR A 119 -15.34 45.16 -23.77
C THR A 119 -16.41 44.10 -23.46
N VAL A 120 -16.13 42.85 -23.80
CA VAL A 120 -16.98 41.70 -23.45
C VAL A 120 -16.55 41.11 -22.12
N VAL A 121 -15.24 40.93 -21.92
CA VAL A 121 -14.65 40.46 -20.66
C VAL A 121 -13.43 41.30 -20.33
N ASP A 122 -13.45 41.93 -19.15
CA ASP A 122 -12.39 42.81 -18.68
C ASP A 122 -11.14 42.03 -18.22
N VAL A 123 -9.97 42.51 -18.65
CA VAL A 123 -8.67 41.90 -18.34
C VAL A 123 -8.33 42.04 -16.87
N LYS A 124 -8.60 43.20 -16.27
CA LYS A 124 -8.23 43.50 -14.88
C LYS A 124 -9.08 42.67 -13.93
N GLU A 125 -10.39 42.62 -14.15
CA GLU A 125 -11.30 41.78 -13.37
C GLU A 125 -10.90 40.30 -13.44
N THR A 126 -10.55 39.82 -14.64
CA THR A 126 -10.08 38.43 -14.82
C THR A 126 -8.76 38.18 -14.11
N CYS A 127 -7.78 39.09 -14.20
CA CYS A 127 -6.51 38.99 -13.49
C CYS A 127 -6.69 39.01 -11.97
N ASP A 128 -7.49 39.93 -11.43
CA ASP A 128 -7.71 40.08 -9.99
C ASP A 128 -8.36 38.81 -9.39
N ARG A 129 -9.35 38.25 -10.09
CA ARG A 129 -10.00 36.98 -9.72
C ARG A 129 -9.01 35.82 -9.75
N LEU A 130 -8.32 35.60 -10.87
CA LEU A 130 -7.36 34.50 -10.99
C LEU A 130 -6.21 34.63 -10.00
N TYR A 131 -5.76 35.85 -9.71
CA TYR A 131 -4.77 36.13 -8.69
C TYR A 131 -5.27 35.69 -7.31
N SER A 132 -6.46 36.13 -6.92
CA SER A 132 -7.09 35.77 -5.64
C SER A 132 -7.24 34.25 -5.48
N THR A 133 -7.80 33.57 -6.47
CA THR A 133 -8.05 32.13 -6.42
C THR A 133 -6.72 31.38 -6.31
N ASN A 134 -5.75 31.67 -7.17
CA ASN A 134 -4.46 30.99 -7.16
C ASN A 134 -3.63 31.29 -5.90
N LYS A 135 -3.70 32.52 -5.37
CA LYS A 135 -3.02 32.87 -4.11
C LYS A 135 -3.57 32.07 -2.93
N THR A 136 -4.88 31.86 -2.91
CA THR A 136 -5.50 31.03 -1.88
C THR A 136 -5.03 29.58 -2.00
N VAL A 137 -5.07 29.01 -3.21
CA VAL A 137 -4.62 27.63 -3.45
C VAL A 137 -3.14 27.45 -3.08
N ALA A 138 -2.27 28.40 -3.46
CA ALA A 138 -0.87 28.41 -3.06
C ALA A 138 -0.69 28.44 -1.53
N THR A 139 -1.49 29.25 -0.82
CA THR A 139 -1.45 29.33 0.64
C THR A 139 -1.83 27.99 1.28
N VAL A 140 -2.86 27.31 0.77
CA VAL A 140 -3.28 25.99 1.27
C VAL A 140 -2.17 24.95 1.09
N PHE A 141 -1.62 24.83 -0.13
CA PHE A 141 -0.53 23.88 -0.40
C PHE A 141 0.72 24.18 0.43
N GLY A 142 1.07 25.47 0.61
CA GLY A 142 2.19 25.90 1.44
C GLY A 142 1.99 25.54 2.90
N SER A 143 0.77 25.72 3.43
CA SER A 143 0.40 25.39 4.81
C SER A 143 0.52 23.89 5.09
N VAL A 144 -0.04 23.06 4.20
CA VAL A 144 0.04 21.60 4.30
C VAL A 144 1.49 21.13 4.19
N GLY A 145 2.24 21.67 3.22
CA GLY A 145 3.66 21.36 3.06
C GLY A 145 4.48 21.70 4.31
N GLY A 146 4.25 22.88 4.89
CA GLY A 146 4.90 23.31 6.13
C GLY A 146 4.57 22.44 7.33
N ALA A 147 3.30 22.08 7.52
CA ALA A 147 2.87 21.17 8.60
C ALA A 147 3.51 19.78 8.48
N CYS A 148 3.56 19.22 7.26
CA CYS A 148 4.23 17.94 7.00
C CYS A 148 5.74 18.01 7.26
N ALA A 149 6.40 19.12 6.90
CA ALA A 149 7.82 19.33 7.18
C ALA A 149 8.11 19.37 8.69
N LEU A 150 7.31 20.11 9.46
CA LEU A 150 7.42 20.17 10.93
C LEU A 150 7.23 18.80 11.58
N ALA A 151 6.20 18.04 11.16
CA ALA A 151 5.97 16.69 11.65
C ALA A 151 7.14 15.75 11.31
N THR A 152 7.74 15.89 10.12
CA THR A 152 8.93 15.13 9.72
C THR A 152 10.11 15.44 10.64
N CYS A 153 10.36 16.71 10.96
CA CYS A 153 11.43 17.11 11.87
C CYS A 153 11.23 16.53 13.28
N ILE A 154 10.01 16.56 13.80
CA ILE A 154 9.68 15.96 15.12
C ILE A 154 9.97 14.46 15.11
N ILE A 155 9.54 13.74 14.07
CA ILE A 155 9.79 12.29 13.93
C ILE A 155 11.28 11.99 13.78
N ALA A 156 12.03 12.82 13.05
CA ALA A 156 13.47 12.67 12.89
C ALA A 156 14.21 12.83 14.23
N ILE A 157 13.82 13.82 15.04
CA ILE A 157 14.37 14.02 16.40
C ILE A 157 14.03 12.83 17.29
N LEU A 158 12.77 12.38 17.30
CA LEU A 158 12.36 11.20 18.06
C LEU A 158 13.18 9.97 17.64
N ARG A 159 13.38 9.77 16.33
CA ARG A 159 14.16 8.66 15.77
C ARG A 159 15.63 8.74 16.15
N ALA A 160 16.26 9.91 16.09
CA ALA A 160 17.67 10.10 16.47
C ALA A 160 17.89 9.84 17.96
N ASN A 161 16.90 10.14 18.80
CA ASN A 161 16.95 9.91 20.24
C ASN A 161 16.56 8.49 20.65
N MET A 162 16.00 7.68 19.74
CA MET A 162 15.78 6.26 20.01
C MET A 162 17.04 5.46 19.71
N ARG A 163 17.54 4.74 20.71
CA ARG A 163 18.57 3.72 20.50
C ARG A 163 18.02 2.70 19.49
N GLN A 164 18.80 2.43 18.44
CA GLN A 164 18.57 1.34 17.49
C GLN A 164 18.69 0.04 18.28
N THR A 165 17.57 -0.37 18.87
CA THR A 165 17.49 -1.56 19.70
C THR A 165 17.21 -2.70 18.72
N SER A 166 18.20 -3.56 18.49
CA SER A 166 17.89 -4.89 18.01
C SER A 166 17.03 -5.54 19.08
N GLN A 167 15.91 -6.10 18.65
CA GLN A 167 15.04 -6.86 19.52
C GLN A 167 15.37 -8.33 19.30
N THR A 168 15.74 -9.02 20.38
CA THR A 168 15.83 -10.47 20.38
C THR A 168 14.41 -11.03 20.35
N VAL A 169 14.08 -11.78 19.30
CA VAL A 169 12.75 -12.38 19.10
C VAL A 169 12.90 -13.90 18.97
N PRO A 170 11.99 -14.70 19.54
CA PRO A 170 11.97 -16.14 19.33
C PRO A 170 11.94 -16.50 17.83
N LEU A 171 12.74 -17.48 17.43
CA LEU A 171 12.84 -17.89 16.02
C LEU A 171 11.50 -18.37 15.46
N GLY A 172 10.72 -19.10 16.26
CA GLY A 172 9.35 -19.52 15.89
C GLY A 172 8.41 -18.34 15.59
N GLU A 173 8.52 -17.23 16.34
CA GLU A 173 7.74 -16.01 16.09
C GLU A 173 8.16 -15.33 14.79
N ALA A 174 9.47 -15.20 14.56
CA ALA A 174 10.00 -14.63 13.32
C ALA A 174 9.62 -15.44 12.07
N LEU A 175 9.68 -16.77 12.18
CA LEU A 175 9.22 -17.69 11.14
C LEU A 175 7.72 -17.55 10.90
N ALA A 176 6.92 -17.54 11.97
CA ALA A 176 5.49 -17.32 11.87
C ALA A 176 5.15 -15.99 11.17
N HIS A 177 5.96 -14.94 11.39
CA HIS A 177 5.89 -13.67 10.66
C HIS A 177 6.18 -13.80 9.16
N ALA A 178 7.18 -14.57 8.77
CA ALA A 178 7.48 -14.83 7.36
C ALA A 178 6.37 -15.66 6.69
N TYR A 179 5.85 -16.68 7.37
CA TYR A 179 4.78 -17.54 6.85
C TYR A 179 3.44 -16.80 6.77
N ALA A 180 3.13 -15.94 7.74
CA ALA A 180 1.95 -15.09 7.69
C ALA A 180 1.89 -14.35 6.34
N MET A 181 2.96 -13.71 5.88
CA MET A 181 2.97 -13.02 4.58
C MET A 181 2.52 -13.88 3.40
N ARG A 182 2.80 -15.19 3.45
CA ARG A 182 2.52 -16.16 2.38
C ARG A 182 1.10 -16.73 2.41
N GLN A 183 0.33 -16.50 3.47
CA GLN A 183 -1.02 -17.04 3.55
C GLN A 183 -2.00 -16.29 2.59
N PRO A 184 -3.12 -16.87 2.18
CA PRO A 184 -4.17 -16.15 1.45
C PRO A 184 -4.98 -15.22 2.38
N ILE A 185 -5.50 -14.09 1.90
CA ILE A 185 -6.41 -13.20 2.66
C ILE A 185 -7.78 -13.26 2.02
N ALA A 186 -8.85 -13.19 2.83
CA ALA A 186 -10.21 -13.09 2.29
C ALA A 186 -10.32 -11.86 1.36
N LYS A 187 -10.74 -12.09 0.12
CA LYS A 187 -10.86 -11.02 -0.89
C LYS A 187 -11.75 -9.89 -0.38
N ASN A 188 -11.23 -8.67 -0.40
CA ASN A 188 -11.97 -7.49 0.05
C ASN A 188 -12.16 -6.47 -1.07
N LYS A 189 -13.20 -6.66 -1.90
CA LYS A 189 -13.55 -5.73 -2.98
C LYS A 189 -14.13 -4.40 -2.48
N GLY A 190 -14.74 -4.38 -1.29
CA GLY A 190 -15.51 -3.22 -0.81
C GLY A 190 -14.67 -2.10 -0.18
N ALA A 191 -13.54 -2.42 0.46
CA ALA A 191 -12.73 -1.41 1.14
C ALA A 191 -11.98 -0.47 0.18
N ASN A 192 -11.48 -1.00 -0.95
CA ASN A 192 -10.76 -0.19 -1.93
C ASN A 192 -11.68 0.82 -2.62
N VAL A 193 -12.90 0.42 -2.96
CA VAL A 193 -13.90 1.31 -3.60
C VAL A 193 -14.31 2.44 -2.65
N ALA A 194 -14.54 2.13 -1.36
CA ALA A 194 -14.92 3.13 -0.38
C ALA A 194 -13.78 4.09 -0.03
N LEU A 195 -12.52 3.63 0.00
CA LEU A 195 -11.36 4.49 0.19
C LEU A 195 -11.18 5.46 -0.98
N ILE A 196 -11.40 4.99 -2.21
CA ILE A 196 -11.41 5.83 -3.43
C ILE A 196 -12.54 6.86 -3.35
N ILE A 197 -13.77 6.46 -2.99
CA ILE A 197 -14.90 7.39 -2.82
C ILE A 197 -14.59 8.45 -1.76
N TYR A 198 -13.94 8.07 -0.66
CA TYR A 198 -13.54 9.02 0.38
C TYR A 198 -12.49 10.01 -0.10
N LEU A 199 -11.51 9.53 -0.86
CA LEU A 199 -10.43 10.35 -1.41
C LEU A 199 -10.99 11.34 -2.44
N VAL A 200 -11.96 10.92 -3.26
CA VAL A 200 -12.71 11.78 -4.18
C VAL A 200 -13.56 12.82 -3.43
N LEU A 201 -14.28 12.43 -2.37
CA LEU A 201 -15.03 13.35 -1.52
C LEU A 201 -14.13 14.37 -0.82
N PHE A 202 -12.97 13.94 -0.32
CA PHE A 202 -11.98 14.83 0.31
C PHE A 202 -11.42 15.84 -0.70
N LEU A 203 -11.12 15.40 -1.93
CA LEU A 203 -10.70 16.27 -3.01
C LEU A 203 -11.79 17.26 -3.43
N LEU A 204 -13.05 16.82 -3.51
CA LEU A 204 -14.20 17.68 -3.78
C LEU A 204 -14.38 18.74 -2.68
N VAL A 205 -14.26 18.36 -1.41
CA VAL A 205 -14.35 19.31 -0.30
C VAL A 205 -13.17 20.29 -0.30
N GLY A 206 -11.96 19.84 -0.62
CA GLY A 206 -10.80 20.72 -0.82
C GLY A 206 -11.03 21.74 -1.94
N ALA A 207 -11.59 21.31 -3.08
CA ALA A 207 -11.94 22.18 -4.20
C ALA A 207 -13.05 23.19 -3.83
N THR A 208 -14.05 22.78 -3.07
CA THR A 208 -15.09 23.71 -2.57
C THR A 208 -14.53 24.66 -1.52
N ALA A 209 -13.68 24.21 -0.60
CA ALA A 209 -13.07 25.09 0.41
C ALA A 209 -12.19 26.17 -0.24
N SER A 210 -11.46 25.85 -1.32
CA SER A 210 -10.69 26.84 -2.08
C SER A 210 -11.55 27.83 -2.88
N ALA A 211 -12.76 27.44 -3.26
CA ALA A 211 -13.72 28.34 -3.92
C ALA A 211 -14.43 29.28 -2.92
N LEU A 212 -14.45 28.93 -1.63
CA LEU A 212 -15.21 29.63 -0.60
C LEU A 212 -14.39 30.59 0.25
N THR A 213 -13.07 30.48 0.24
CA THR A 213 -12.13 31.44 0.81
C THR A 213 -12.15 32.82 0.15
N GLU A 214 -12.83 32.97 -0.99
CA GLU A 214 -13.07 34.28 -1.63
C GLU A 214 -14.32 34.98 -1.08
N THR A 215 -15.13 34.31 -0.24
CA THR A 215 -16.29 34.94 0.41
C THR A 215 -15.93 35.38 1.83
N GLU A 216 -16.16 36.64 2.18
CA GLU A 216 -16.08 37.15 3.57
C GLU A 216 -17.13 36.53 4.51
N ASN A 217 -17.92 35.56 4.02
CA ASN A 217 -19.06 35.01 4.72
C ASN A 217 -18.63 33.88 5.68
N THR A 218 -18.44 34.28 6.94
CA THR A 218 -17.96 33.42 8.04
C THR A 218 -18.81 32.16 8.24
N ALA A 219 -20.11 32.23 7.94
CA ALA A 219 -21.03 31.09 8.03
C ALA A 219 -20.66 29.95 7.07
N LEU A 220 -20.10 30.29 5.91
CA LEU A 220 -19.77 29.32 4.87
C LEU A 220 -18.45 28.59 5.14
N ILE A 221 -17.48 29.31 5.72
CA ILE A 221 -16.22 28.73 6.22
C ILE A 221 -16.53 27.73 7.34
N ILE A 222 -17.43 28.08 8.27
CA ILE A 222 -17.87 27.18 9.34
C ILE A 222 -18.55 25.93 8.77
N ALA A 223 -19.41 26.09 7.77
CA ALA A 223 -20.05 24.96 7.10
C ALA A 223 -19.03 24.02 6.42
N ALA A 224 -18.02 24.56 5.72
CA ALA A 224 -16.95 23.78 5.11
C ALA A 224 -16.12 23.01 6.17
N CYS A 225 -15.77 23.66 7.29
CA CYS A 225 -15.10 23.01 8.41
C CYS A 225 -15.96 21.88 9.03
N CYS A 226 -17.27 22.09 9.17
CA CYS A 226 -18.20 21.06 9.66
C CYS A 226 -18.27 19.86 8.71
N VAL A 227 -18.30 20.08 7.39
CA VAL A 227 -18.28 18.98 6.40
C VAL A 227 -16.98 18.18 6.50
N VAL A 228 -15.82 18.84 6.58
CA VAL A 228 -14.53 18.16 6.78
C VAL A 228 -14.53 17.38 8.10
N ALA A 229 -15.02 17.96 9.20
CA ALA A 229 -15.08 17.30 10.49
C ALA A 229 -15.98 16.06 10.49
N VAL A 230 -17.16 16.13 9.85
CA VAL A 230 -18.07 14.99 9.68
C VAL A 230 -17.41 13.91 8.82
N MET A 231 -16.67 14.28 7.79
CA MET A 231 -15.91 13.31 6.99
C MET A 231 -14.73 12.71 7.76
N VAL A 232 -14.00 13.45 8.57
CA VAL A 232 -12.95 12.84 9.40
C VAL A 232 -13.56 11.88 10.43
N ALA A 233 -14.66 12.26 11.06
CA ALA A 233 -15.39 11.41 12.00
C ALA A 233 -15.96 10.15 11.32
N GLY A 234 -16.53 10.27 10.13
CA GLY A 234 -17.03 9.15 9.34
C GLY A 234 -15.94 8.12 9.00
N LEU A 235 -14.74 8.58 8.63
CA LEU A 235 -13.56 7.73 8.38
C LEU A 235 -13.10 7.04 9.66
N ALA A 236 -13.04 7.80 10.76
CA ALA A 236 -12.63 7.29 12.07
C ALA A 236 -13.57 6.20 12.61
N VAL A 237 -14.84 6.19 12.20
CA VAL A 237 -15.80 5.13 12.55
C VAL A 237 -15.81 3.99 11.53
N TRP A 238 -15.78 4.32 10.23
CA TRP A 238 -15.87 3.33 9.16
C TRP A 238 -14.63 2.45 9.06
N LEU A 239 -13.42 3.01 9.19
CA LEU A 239 -12.17 2.27 9.05
C LEU A 239 -12.02 1.16 10.12
N PRO A 240 -12.25 1.41 11.42
CA PRO A 240 -12.27 0.34 12.42
C PRO A 240 -13.34 -0.71 12.18
N LEU A 241 -14.54 -0.31 11.74
CA LEU A 241 -15.63 -1.25 11.43
C LEU A 241 -15.26 -2.19 10.27
N GLN A 242 -14.60 -1.66 9.24
CA GLN A 242 -14.11 -2.48 8.12
C GLN A 242 -12.97 -3.40 8.53
N LEU A 243 -12.00 -2.90 9.29
CA LEU A 243 -10.92 -3.74 9.84
C LEU A 243 -11.49 -4.88 10.69
N LYS A 244 -12.49 -4.59 11.54
CA LYS A 244 -13.20 -5.59 12.34
C LYS A 244 -13.94 -6.61 11.48
N ARG A 245 -14.64 -6.17 10.43
CA ARG A 245 -15.32 -7.05 9.45
C ARG A 245 -14.33 -7.95 8.71
N ASN A 246 -13.19 -7.42 8.28
CA ASN A 246 -12.15 -8.18 7.59
C ASN A 246 -11.52 -9.21 8.51
N ALA A 247 -11.20 -8.82 9.74
CA ALA A 247 -10.69 -9.73 10.76
C ALA A 247 -11.69 -10.86 11.08
N LYS A 248 -13.00 -10.58 11.04
CA LYS A 248 -14.03 -11.62 11.19
C LYS A 248 -14.05 -12.57 9.99
N LYS A 249 -14.12 -12.05 8.76
CA LYS A 249 -14.11 -12.88 7.54
C LYS A 249 -12.86 -13.75 7.40
N ASN A 250 -11.70 -13.19 7.74
CA ASN A 250 -10.46 -13.97 7.79
C ASN A 250 -10.61 -15.09 8.83
N ARG A 251 -11.00 -14.81 10.08
CA ARG A 251 -11.19 -15.85 11.09
C ARG A 251 -12.14 -16.96 10.64
N GLU A 252 -13.27 -16.62 10.02
CA GLU A 252 -14.22 -17.60 9.46
C GLU A 252 -13.56 -18.47 8.36
N MET A 253 -12.76 -17.87 7.47
CA MET A 253 -12.00 -18.60 6.44
C MET A 253 -10.97 -19.58 7.05
N TYR A 254 -10.17 -19.12 8.02
CA TYR A 254 -9.12 -19.94 8.65
C TYR A 254 -9.66 -20.95 9.69
N ALA A 255 -10.87 -20.77 10.19
CA ALA A 255 -11.56 -21.78 10.99
C ALA A 255 -11.92 -22.99 10.11
N LEU A 256 -12.39 -22.74 8.89
CA LEU A 256 -12.86 -23.76 7.95
C LEU A 256 -11.76 -24.39 7.08
N GLN A 257 -10.64 -23.68 6.84
CA GLN A 257 -9.53 -24.16 6.00
C GLN A 257 -8.28 -24.48 6.84
N PHE A 258 -7.35 -25.24 6.26
CA PHE A 258 -6.02 -25.41 6.85
C PHE A 258 -5.28 -24.07 6.85
N PRO A 259 -4.43 -23.78 7.86
CA PRO A 259 -3.79 -22.47 8.01
C PRO A 259 -2.85 -22.10 6.86
N PHE A 260 -2.32 -23.10 6.14
CA PHE A 260 -1.35 -22.90 5.07
C PHE A 260 -1.40 -24.08 4.08
N ASP A 261 -1.24 -23.77 2.80
CA ASP A 261 -0.97 -24.72 1.72
C ASP A 261 0.31 -24.22 1.03
N GLY A 262 1.41 -24.97 1.17
CA GLY A 262 2.70 -24.62 0.58
C GLY A 262 2.69 -24.51 -0.94
N ALA A 263 1.70 -25.11 -1.61
CA ALA A 263 1.50 -25.00 -3.05
C ALA A 263 0.69 -23.76 -3.48
N ASP A 264 0.04 -23.05 -2.54
CA ASP A 264 -0.79 -21.89 -2.87
C ASP A 264 0.02 -20.60 -3.07
N VAL A 265 0.39 -20.36 -4.32
CA VAL A 265 1.06 -19.12 -4.77
C VAL A 265 0.09 -17.99 -5.13
N SER A 266 -1.19 -18.09 -4.75
CA SER A 266 -2.20 -17.05 -5.05
C SER A 266 -1.85 -15.68 -4.47
N HIS A 267 -1.04 -15.66 -3.40
CA HIS A 267 -0.55 -14.47 -2.72
C HIS A 267 0.51 -13.69 -3.52
N LEU A 268 1.21 -14.32 -4.48
CA LEU A 268 2.27 -13.69 -5.26
C LEU A 268 1.70 -12.84 -6.42
N GLN A 269 2.28 -11.65 -6.61
CA GLN A 269 1.95 -10.79 -7.75
C GLN A 269 2.64 -11.29 -9.03
N MET A 270 1.88 -11.99 -9.87
CA MET A 270 2.39 -12.56 -11.13
C MET A 270 1.26 -12.72 -12.14
N SER A 271 1.62 -12.89 -13.42
CA SER A 271 0.65 -13.15 -14.48
C SER A 271 -0.09 -14.48 -14.24
N LYS A 272 -1.33 -14.59 -14.72
CA LYS A 272 -2.14 -15.82 -14.55
C LYS A 272 -1.43 -17.07 -15.12
N LYS A 273 -0.73 -16.91 -16.25
CA LYS A 273 0.01 -18.00 -16.90
C LYS A 273 1.18 -18.46 -16.03
N LEU A 274 2.00 -17.54 -15.53
CA LEU A 274 3.13 -17.86 -14.66
C LEU A 274 2.66 -18.49 -13.35
N ARG A 275 1.56 -17.99 -12.76
CA ARG A 275 0.97 -18.57 -11.56
C ARG A 275 0.60 -20.04 -11.75
N ARG A 276 -0.05 -20.35 -12.87
CA ARG A 276 -0.43 -21.73 -13.18
C ARG A 276 0.80 -22.63 -13.31
N GLN A 277 1.82 -22.19 -14.04
CA GLN A 277 3.07 -22.94 -14.20
C GLN A 277 3.77 -23.20 -12.85
N VAL A 278 3.90 -22.16 -12.01
CA VAL A 278 4.53 -22.30 -10.69
C VAL A 278 3.70 -23.21 -9.77
N THR A 279 2.37 -23.14 -9.84
CA THR A 279 1.50 -24.02 -9.04
C THR A 279 1.65 -25.47 -9.48
N GLU A 280 1.65 -25.73 -10.80
CA GLU A 280 1.84 -27.07 -11.37
C GLU A 280 3.21 -27.66 -11.02
N GLU A 281 4.27 -26.84 -11.07
CA GLU A 281 5.63 -27.23 -10.70
C GLU A 281 5.76 -27.56 -9.20
N LEU A 282 5.24 -26.70 -8.33
CA LEU A 282 5.25 -26.95 -6.88
C LEU A 282 4.46 -28.22 -6.52
N GLN A 283 3.32 -28.44 -7.16
CA GLN A 283 2.54 -29.67 -6.98
C GLN A 283 3.31 -30.90 -7.46
N SER A 284 4.02 -30.80 -8.60
CA SER A 284 4.87 -31.87 -9.11
C SER A 284 5.98 -32.23 -8.11
N GLN A 285 6.70 -31.23 -7.59
CA GLN A 285 7.77 -31.41 -6.61
C GLN A 285 7.26 -32.03 -5.30
N LEU A 286 6.13 -31.54 -4.79
CA LEU A 286 5.47 -32.10 -3.60
C LEU A 286 5.01 -33.55 -3.83
N SER A 287 4.59 -33.89 -5.04
CA SER A 287 4.19 -35.27 -5.36
C SER A 287 5.39 -36.23 -5.51
N ALA A 288 6.53 -35.73 -5.97
CA ALA A 288 7.76 -36.50 -6.12
C ALA A 288 8.40 -36.80 -4.75
N ASN A 289 8.39 -35.82 -3.84
CA ASN A 289 8.98 -35.93 -2.50
C ASN A 289 7.96 -35.54 -1.42
N PRO A 290 6.91 -36.35 -1.17
CA PRO A 290 5.79 -35.98 -0.31
C PRO A 290 6.13 -35.87 1.19
N HIS A 291 7.32 -36.33 1.59
CA HIS A 291 7.76 -36.38 2.98
C HIS A 291 8.97 -35.48 3.26
N ASP A 292 9.37 -34.67 2.27
CA ASP A 292 10.51 -33.77 2.36
C ASP A 292 10.02 -32.33 2.57
N TYR A 293 10.62 -31.66 3.54
CA TYR A 293 10.29 -30.28 3.90
C TYR A 293 11.57 -29.49 4.13
N THR A 294 11.48 -28.16 3.98
CA THR A 294 12.57 -27.27 4.37
C THR A 294 12.46 -26.94 5.86
N GLU A 295 13.55 -27.17 6.59
CA GLU A 295 13.72 -26.81 8.00
C GLU A 295 14.31 -25.39 8.09
N ALA A 296 13.60 -24.50 8.78
CA ALA A 296 13.86 -23.07 8.67
C ALA A 296 14.80 -22.52 9.75
N GLY A 297 15.18 -23.32 10.73
CA GLY A 297 16.03 -22.93 11.85
C GLY A 297 17.53 -23.12 11.62
N ASN A 298 17.93 -24.12 10.85
CA ASN A 298 19.33 -24.44 10.55
C ASN A 298 19.64 -24.39 9.04
N GLY A 299 18.64 -24.12 8.19
CA GLY A 299 18.81 -24.04 6.73
C GLY A 299 19.03 -25.40 6.09
N LEU A 300 18.47 -26.45 6.69
CA LEU A 300 18.57 -27.83 6.22
C LEU A 300 17.23 -28.28 5.62
N ASN A 301 17.25 -29.39 4.89
CA ASN A 301 16.03 -30.12 4.54
C ASN A 301 15.80 -31.24 5.54
N VAL A 302 14.53 -31.59 5.75
CA VAL A 302 14.07 -32.64 6.65
C VAL A 302 13.18 -33.63 5.91
N ARG A 303 13.55 -34.90 5.94
CA ARG A 303 12.77 -36.01 5.41
C ARG A 303 12.18 -36.83 6.56
N PHE A 304 10.86 -37.01 6.55
CA PHE A 304 10.19 -37.88 7.51
C PHE A 304 10.26 -39.33 7.03
N GLY A 305 10.70 -40.22 7.91
CA GLY A 305 10.77 -41.66 7.67
C GLY A 305 10.01 -42.47 8.73
N GLN A 306 10.16 -43.79 8.69
CA GLN A 306 9.44 -44.68 9.61
C GLN A 306 9.93 -44.57 11.06
N ILE A 307 11.22 -44.31 11.29
CA ILE A 307 11.86 -44.39 12.61
C ILE A 307 12.13 -42.99 13.18
N GLY A 308 12.24 -41.98 12.32
CA GLY A 308 12.60 -40.63 12.70
C GLY A 308 12.68 -39.72 11.49
N VAL A 309 13.42 -38.62 11.65
CA VAL A 309 13.69 -37.67 10.57
C VAL A 309 15.16 -37.72 10.16
N THR A 310 15.39 -37.53 8.86
CA THR A 310 16.73 -37.38 8.28
C THR A 310 16.91 -35.92 7.88
N LEU A 311 17.95 -35.29 8.40
CA LEU A 311 18.38 -33.95 8.02
C LEU A 311 19.46 -34.05 6.94
N PHE A 312 19.32 -33.29 5.87
CA PHE A 312 20.25 -33.30 4.74
C PHE A 312 20.35 -31.90 4.12
N THR A 313 21.42 -31.66 3.37
CA THR A 313 21.59 -30.46 2.54
C THR A 313 21.24 -30.77 1.09
N ASP A 314 20.77 -29.78 0.34
CA ASP A 314 20.84 -29.85 -1.12
C ASP A 314 22.21 -29.30 -1.55
N ASP A 315 22.90 -29.97 -2.46
CA ASP A 315 24.12 -29.40 -3.05
C ASP A 315 23.73 -28.20 -3.91
N ASP A 316 24.39 -27.06 -3.68
CA ASP A 316 24.15 -25.77 -4.34
C ASP A 316 24.68 -25.77 -5.79
N THR A 317 24.63 -26.92 -6.47
CA THR A 317 24.89 -27.01 -7.90
C THR A 317 23.55 -26.89 -8.61
N THR A 318 23.31 -25.70 -9.17
CA THR A 318 22.29 -25.47 -10.22
C THR A 318 22.13 -26.74 -11.06
N PRO A 319 20.97 -27.44 -11.05
CA PRO A 319 20.83 -28.64 -11.84
C PRO A 319 21.01 -28.25 -13.31
N SER A 320 21.92 -28.91 -14.02
CA SER A 320 21.98 -28.73 -15.48
C SER A 320 20.63 -29.17 -16.05
N ALA A 321 20.18 -28.55 -17.14
CA ALA A 321 18.88 -28.82 -17.73
C ALA A 321 18.65 -30.31 -18.12
N GLU A 322 19.72 -31.13 -18.12
CA GLU A 322 19.70 -32.56 -18.40
C GLU A 322 19.40 -33.43 -17.16
N GLN A 323 19.54 -32.91 -15.93
CA GLN A 323 19.22 -33.64 -14.69
C GLN A 323 17.76 -33.48 -14.24
N ILE A 324 16.98 -32.59 -14.86
CA ILE A 324 15.56 -32.33 -14.55
C ILE A 324 14.67 -33.55 -14.86
N PHE A 325 15.16 -34.53 -15.62
CA PHE A 325 14.40 -35.72 -16.03
C PHE A 325 15.06 -37.06 -15.64
N GLY A 326 16.04 -37.05 -14.73
CA GLY A 326 16.67 -38.27 -14.18
C GLY A 326 16.12 -38.62 -12.80
N ASP A 327 16.06 -39.92 -12.50
CA ASP A 327 15.46 -40.52 -11.30
C ASP A 327 15.85 -39.86 -9.96
N ALA A 328 14.90 -39.96 -9.01
CA ALA A 328 14.93 -39.59 -7.59
C ALA A 328 16.27 -39.06 -7.05
N ILE A 329 16.28 -37.79 -6.65
CA ILE A 329 17.39 -37.13 -5.96
C ILE A 329 17.67 -37.90 -4.65
N ALA A 330 18.75 -38.68 -4.64
CA ALA A 330 19.29 -39.24 -3.41
C ALA A 330 19.75 -38.07 -2.51
N PRO A 331 19.46 -38.10 -1.18
CA PRO A 331 19.92 -37.06 -0.27
C PRO A 331 21.45 -37.13 -0.24
N ASN A 332 22.10 -36.14 -0.83
CA ASN A 332 23.54 -36.03 -0.82
C ASN A 332 23.93 -35.20 0.42
N ASP A 333 24.61 -35.88 1.34
CA ASP A 333 25.06 -35.47 2.68
C ASP A 333 23.97 -35.41 3.77
N VAL A 334 23.74 -36.59 4.38
CA VAL A 334 23.00 -36.72 5.63
C VAL A 334 23.77 -36.04 6.77
N VAL A 335 23.18 -34.98 7.32
CA VAL A 335 23.74 -34.19 8.44
C VAL A 335 23.43 -34.83 9.79
N ALA A 336 22.22 -35.38 9.94
CA ALA A 336 21.80 -36.09 11.14
C ALA A 336 20.59 -36.98 10.88
N GLU A 337 20.50 -38.08 11.62
CA GLU A 337 19.29 -38.89 11.74
C GLU A 337 18.80 -38.83 13.19
N ILE A 338 17.55 -38.41 13.37
CA ILE A 338 16.98 -38.14 14.69
C ILE A 338 15.71 -38.97 14.87
N PRO A 339 15.72 -39.98 15.76
CA PRO A 339 14.52 -40.78 16.06
C PRO A 339 13.39 -39.94 16.65
N TYR A 340 12.13 -40.32 16.39
CA TYR A 340 10.96 -39.57 16.87
C TYR A 340 10.94 -39.37 18.40
N GLU A 341 11.40 -40.35 19.16
CA GLU A 341 11.51 -40.29 20.62
C GLU A 341 12.41 -39.14 21.12
N GLN A 342 13.39 -38.73 20.30
CA GLN A 342 14.34 -37.67 20.62
C GLN A 342 13.88 -36.30 20.12
N LEU A 343 13.02 -36.24 19.10
CA LEU A 343 12.52 -34.99 18.52
C LEU A 343 11.62 -34.21 19.46
N ARG A 344 10.80 -34.90 20.27
CA ARG A 344 9.87 -34.26 21.23
C ARG A 344 9.10 -33.08 20.60
N LEU A 345 8.43 -33.35 19.49
CA LEU A 345 7.76 -32.34 18.67
C LEU A 345 6.61 -31.67 19.45
N SER A 346 6.49 -30.35 19.28
CA SER A 346 5.41 -29.54 19.83
C SER A 346 4.91 -28.54 18.78
N ALA A 347 3.62 -28.23 18.82
CA ALA A 347 3.02 -27.23 17.94
C ALA A 347 2.91 -25.88 18.66
N GLU A 348 3.45 -24.83 18.06
CA GLU A 348 3.37 -23.46 18.54
C GLU A 348 2.40 -22.66 17.64
N ALA A 349 1.36 -22.10 18.24
CA ALA A 349 0.35 -21.28 17.53
C ALA A 349 0.60 -19.79 17.74
N TYR A 350 0.64 -19.06 16.62
CA TYR A 350 0.87 -17.64 16.57
C TYR A 350 -0.33 -16.92 15.92
N TYR A 351 -0.74 -15.79 16.51
CA TYR A 351 -2.01 -15.14 16.18
C TYR A 351 -1.85 -13.67 15.81
N ASN A 352 -2.74 -13.19 14.94
CA ASN A 352 -2.80 -11.79 14.50
C ASN A 352 -1.49 -11.23 13.93
N ILE A 353 -0.67 -12.10 13.33
CA ILE A 353 0.56 -11.67 12.69
C ILE A 353 0.20 -11.00 11.36
N GLN A 354 0.61 -9.73 11.20
CA GLN A 354 0.34 -8.91 10.00
C GLN A 354 -1.16 -8.85 9.62
N GLY A 355 -2.06 -8.95 10.61
CA GLY A 355 -3.51 -8.94 10.39
C GLY A 355 -4.10 -10.29 9.96
N ARG A 356 -3.34 -11.39 10.10
CA ARG A 356 -3.75 -12.76 9.77
C ARG A 356 -3.98 -13.58 11.03
N PRO A 357 -5.00 -14.45 11.05
CA PRO A 357 -5.55 -14.88 12.33
C PRO A 357 -4.83 -16.07 12.98
N LEU A 358 -4.19 -16.98 12.23
CA LEU A 358 -3.44 -18.11 12.80
C LEU A 358 -2.28 -18.58 11.89
N VAL A 359 -1.11 -18.80 12.48
CA VAL A 359 0.04 -19.51 11.91
C VAL A 359 0.50 -20.56 12.92
N VAL A 360 0.80 -21.78 12.47
CA VAL A 360 1.30 -22.85 13.34
C VAL A 360 2.70 -23.27 12.87
N VAL A 361 3.63 -23.38 13.80
CA VAL A 361 4.99 -23.86 13.56
C VAL A 361 5.21 -25.10 14.43
N ILE A 362 5.68 -26.19 13.83
CA ILE A 362 6.12 -27.37 14.57
C ILE A 362 7.57 -27.17 14.95
N ARG A 363 7.84 -27.31 16.24
CA ARG A 363 9.16 -27.16 16.83
C ARG A 363 9.59 -28.47 17.49
N SER A 364 10.81 -28.91 17.23
CA SER A 364 11.43 -29.99 18.02
C SER A 364 11.98 -29.45 19.34
N ASN A 365 12.11 -30.33 20.34
CA ASN A 365 12.84 -30.05 21.56
C ASN A 365 13.98 -31.04 21.66
N ILE A 366 14.98 -30.78 20.82
CA ILE A 366 16.20 -31.56 20.81
C ILE A 366 17.16 -30.89 21.79
N THR A 367 17.40 -31.58 22.91
CA THR A 367 18.38 -31.14 23.91
C THR A 367 19.78 -31.06 23.27
N GLU A 368 20.82 -30.54 23.94
CA GLU A 368 22.21 -30.36 23.45
C GLU A 368 22.96 -31.65 22.97
N ARG A 369 22.24 -32.66 22.50
CA ARG A 369 22.69 -33.94 21.95
C ARG A 369 23.16 -33.85 20.50
N TYR A 370 22.84 -32.76 19.79
CA TYR A 370 23.19 -32.56 18.38
C TYR A 370 24.01 -31.28 18.20
N PRO A 371 25.33 -31.30 18.49
CA PRO A 371 26.19 -30.12 18.45
C PRO A 371 26.35 -29.51 17.04
N GLN A 372 26.02 -30.27 15.99
CA GLN A 372 25.98 -29.78 14.62
C GLN A 372 24.78 -28.86 14.33
N LEU A 373 23.82 -28.74 15.25
CA LEU A 373 22.63 -27.90 15.11
C LEU A 373 22.72 -26.67 16.02
N GLU A 374 22.49 -25.49 15.46
CA GLU A 374 22.51 -24.21 16.18
C GLU A 374 21.17 -23.95 16.90
N ASN A 375 20.08 -24.42 16.29
CA ASN A 375 18.69 -24.23 16.72
C ASN A 375 17.93 -25.56 16.77
N ASP A 376 16.81 -25.56 17.49
CA ASP A 376 15.80 -26.62 17.35
C ASP A 376 15.34 -26.70 15.89
N LEU A 377 14.69 -27.80 15.51
CA LEU A 377 14.08 -27.91 14.19
C LEU A 377 12.78 -27.14 14.17
N PHE A 378 12.61 -26.27 13.19
CA PHE A 378 11.38 -25.53 12.94
C PHE A 378 10.83 -25.88 11.56
N VAL A 379 9.65 -26.51 11.54
CA VAL A 379 8.95 -26.89 10.31
C VAL A 379 7.59 -26.19 10.27
N PRO A 380 7.26 -25.46 9.19
CA PRO A 380 5.95 -24.85 9.05
C PRO A 380 4.85 -25.91 8.98
N PHE A 381 3.76 -25.69 9.72
CA PHE A 381 2.64 -26.61 9.67
C PHE A 381 1.71 -26.31 8.49
N ASP A 382 1.51 -27.31 7.63
CA ASP A 382 0.64 -27.25 6.46
C ASP A 382 -0.13 -28.57 6.27
N SER A 383 -1.02 -28.61 5.28
CA SER A 383 -1.84 -29.82 5.02
C SER A 383 -1.02 -31.05 4.57
N ASN A 384 0.10 -30.85 3.89
CA ASN A 384 0.97 -31.93 3.44
C ASN A 384 1.73 -32.53 4.62
N LEU A 385 2.28 -31.67 5.49
CA LEU A 385 2.94 -32.09 6.73
C LEU A 385 1.96 -32.83 7.64
N TYR A 386 0.71 -32.37 7.75
CA TYR A 386 -0.30 -33.11 8.51
C TYR A 386 -0.48 -34.55 7.98
N THR A 387 -0.57 -34.71 6.66
CA THR A 387 -0.68 -36.02 6.01
C THR A 387 0.55 -36.90 6.25
N THR A 388 1.75 -36.32 6.19
CA THR A 388 3.00 -37.03 6.49
C THR A 388 3.08 -37.48 7.95
N LEU A 389 2.71 -36.62 8.90
CA LEU A 389 2.66 -36.96 10.32
C LEU A 389 1.68 -38.12 10.57
N GLN A 390 0.51 -38.13 9.91
CA GLN A 390 -0.43 -39.24 9.99
C GLN A 390 0.12 -40.53 9.37
N THR A 391 0.81 -40.43 8.22
CA THR A 391 1.38 -41.58 7.50
C THR A 391 2.39 -42.34 8.36
N PHE A 392 3.24 -41.63 9.10
CA PHE A 392 4.26 -42.22 9.96
C PHE A 392 3.85 -42.33 11.45
N GLY A 393 2.60 -42.00 11.79
CA GLY A 393 2.11 -42.09 13.17
C GLY A 393 2.83 -41.15 14.15
N VAL A 394 3.30 -40.01 13.67
CA VAL A 394 4.12 -39.07 14.46
C VAL A 394 3.22 -38.24 15.36
N THR A 395 3.46 -38.31 16.67
CA THR A 395 2.72 -37.50 17.65
C THR A 395 3.39 -36.14 17.82
N VAL A 396 2.62 -35.06 17.70
CA VAL A 396 3.04 -33.69 17.95
C VAL A 396 2.24 -33.11 19.10
N ASN A 397 2.91 -32.71 20.18
CA ASN A 397 2.24 -32.21 21.37
C ASN A 397 1.50 -30.89 21.07
N GLY A 398 0.24 -30.78 21.52
CA GLY A 398 -0.62 -29.60 21.35
C GLY A 398 -1.23 -29.42 19.96
N LEU A 399 -0.84 -30.21 18.95
CA LEU A 399 -1.31 -30.01 17.57
C LEU A 399 -2.81 -30.22 17.43
N GLU A 400 -3.34 -31.36 17.89
CA GLU A 400 -4.77 -31.67 17.79
C GLU A 400 -5.63 -30.70 18.59
N GLU A 401 -5.17 -30.26 19.75
CA GLU A 401 -5.86 -29.24 20.56
C GLU A 401 -5.99 -27.91 19.79
N ILE A 402 -4.91 -27.47 19.12
CA ILE A 402 -4.92 -26.26 18.29
C ILE A 402 -5.89 -26.43 17.11
N LEU A 403 -5.85 -27.58 16.41
CA LEU A 403 -6.68 -27.82 15.22
C LEU A 403 -8.17 -27.91 15.53
N GLN A 404 -8.55 -28.50 16.67
CA GLN A 404 -9.94 -28.63 17.10
C GLN A 404 -10.51 -27.31 17.65
N ASN A 405 -9.66 -26.44 18.20
CA ASN A 405 -10.08 -25.21 18.87
C ASN A 405 -9.71 -23.91 18.13
N LYS A 406 -9.36 -23.99 16.83
CA LYS A 406 -8.89 -22.83 16.03
C LYS A 406 -9.73 -21.56 16.23
N GLU A 407 -11.05 -21.66 16.10
CA GLU A 407 -11.95 -20.51 16.21
C GLU A 407 -11.90 -19.88 17.61
N SER A 408 -12.08 -20.70 18.65
CA SER A 408 -12.05 -20.27 20.05
C SER A 408 -10.72 -19.60 20.42
N LEU A 409 -9.61 -20.22 20.01
CA LEU A 409 -8.25 -19.71 20.26
C LEU A 409 -8.02 -18.36 19.57
N MET A 410 -8.45 -18.22 18.31
CA MET A 410 -8.38 -16.95 17.57
C MET A 410 -9.25 -15.85 18.22
N GLU A 411 -10.41 -16.19 18.78
CA GLU A 411 -11.27 -15.24 19.49
C GLU A 411 -10.70 -14.79 20.84
N GLN A 412 -10.18 -15.72 21.62
CA GLN A 412 -9.59 -15.43 22.92
C GLN A 412 -8.38 -14.50 22.77
N HIS A 413 -7.47 -14.83 21.84
CA HIS A 413 -6.31 -13.98 21.57
C HIS A 413 -6.72 -12.59 21.05
N ALA A 414 -7.79 -12.48 20.25
CA ALA A 414 -8.32 -11.19 19.83
C ALA A 414 -8.81 -10.34 21.02
N LYS A 415 -9.43 -10.95 22.04
CA LYS A 415 -9.91 -10.26 23.25
C LYS A 415 -8.75 -9.81 24.14
N ASP A 416 -7.72 -10.64 24.32
CA ASP A 416 -6.57 -10.31 25.18
C ASP A 416 -5.71 -9.17 24.62
N LYS A 417 -5.60 -9.06 23.29
CA LYS A 417 -4.95 -7.90 22.66
C LYS A 417 -5.69 -6.58 22.91
N HIS A 418 -7.02 -6.59 22.97
CA HIS A 418 -7.80 -5.38 23.27
C HIS A 418 -7.62 -4.92 24.73
N ARG A 419 -7.40 -5.85 25.66
CA ARG A 419 -7.12 -5.53 27.08
C ARG A 419 -5.72 -4.96 27.34
N LYS A 420 -4.74 -5.18 26.46
CA LYS A 420 -3.39 -4.62 26.59
C LYS A 420 -3.24 -3.23 25.93
N ILE A 421 -4.26 -2.77 25.21
CA ILE A 421 -4.24 -1.50 24.44
C ILE A 421 -5.20 -0.45 25.04
N MET A 422 -6.15 -0.88 25.89
CA MET A 422 -6.81 -0.01 26.89
C MET A 422 -5.94 0.08 28.14
#